data_AF-A0A7C6P4Y1-F1
#
_entry.id   AF-A0A7C6P4Y1-F1
#
_cell.length_a   1.000
_cell.length_b   1.000
_cell.length_c   1.000
_cell.angle_alpha   90.00
_cell.angle_beta   90.00
_cell.angle_gamma   90.00
#
_symmetry.space_group_name_H-M   'P 1'
#
loop_
_entity.id
_entity.type
_entity.pdbx_description
1 polymer ?
#
loop_
_entity_poly.entity_id
_entity_poly.type
_entity_poly.pdbx_seq_one_letter_code
_entity_poly.pdbx_strand_id
1 'polypeptide(L)' 'MPKSDKELTAEIICSYIHAWGSQSNCVPVKSSELPNLIKTVYSTIVELEGVDSKK' A
#
# COMPACT_ATOMS: atom_id res chain seq x y z
N MET A 1 -14.56 13.52 -4.29
CA MET A 1 -13.99 13.59 -2.92
C MET A 1 -12.58 13.05 -3.02
N PRO A 2 -11.58 13.65 -2.36
CA PRO A 2 -10.28 13.01 -2.21
C PRO A 2 -10.49 11.65 -1.52
N LYS A 3 -9.79 10.62 -1.99
CA LYS A 3 -9.81 9.31 -1.34
C LYS A 3 -9.22 9.47 0.05
N SER A 4 -9.80 8.78 1.03
CA SER A 4 -9.17 8.68 2.34
C SER A 4 -7.87 7.89 2.26
N ASP A 5 -6.94 8.13 3.18
CA ASP A 5 -5.67 7.39 3.29
C ASP A 5 -5.87 5.87 3.29
N LYS A 6 -6.97 5.42 3.90
CA LYS A 6 -7.35 4.01 3.96
C LYS A 6 -7.74 3.46 2.59
N GLU A 7 -8.51 4.22 1.82
CA GLU A 7 -8.89 3.85 0.45
C GLU A 7 -7.67 3.84 -0.47
N LEU A 8 -6.80 4.85 -0.35
CA LEU A 8 -5.56 4.92 -1.14
C LEU A 8 -4.61 3.77 -0.78
N THR A 9 -4.46 3.45 0.51
CA THR A 9 -3.68 2.29 0.97
C THR A 9 -4.23 0.99 0.38
N ALA A 10 -5.55 0.79 0.42
CA ALA A 10 -6.17 -0.41 -0.12
C ALA A 10 -5.92 -0.55 -1.63
N GLU A 11 -5.99 0.54 -2.40
CA GLU A 11 -5.71 0.52 -3.83
C GLU A 11 -4.27 0.16 -4.16
N ILE A 12 -3.30 0.74 -3.42
CA ILE A 12 -1.88 0.43 -3.60
C ILE A 12 -1.61 -1.05 -3.30
N ILE A 13 -2.15 -1.57 -2.20
CA ILE A 13 -1.94 -2.96 -1.79
C ILE A 13 -2.59 -3.93 -2.78
N CYS A 14 -3.83 -3.66 -3.21
CA CYS A 14 -4.50 -4.48 -4.22
C CYS A 14 -3.72 -4.49 -5.55
N SER A 15 -3.23 -3.33 -5.98
CA SER A 15 -2.41 -3.21 -7.20
C SER A 15 -1.09 -3.97 -7.07
N TYR A 16 -0.44 -3.88 -5.91
CA TYR A 16 0.78 -4.62 -5.61
C TYR A 16 0.57 -6.14 -5.66
N ILE A 17 -0.48 -6.65 -5.00
CA ILE A 17 -0.81 -8.08 -5.00
C ILE A 17 -1.13 -8.56 -6.41
N HIS A 18 -1.89 -7.77 -7.19
CA HIS A 18 -2.25 -8.12 -8.55
C HIS A 18 -1.01 -8.18 -9.46
N ALA A 19 -0.11 -7.19 -9.35
CA ALA A 19 1.15 -7.18 -10.08
C ALA A 19 2.06 -8.35 -9.66
N TRP A 20 2.10 -8.68 -8.38
CA TRP A 20 2.86 -9.82 -7.85
C TRP A 20 2.38 -11.14 -8.46
N GLY A 21 1.06 -11.37 -8.48
CA GLY A 21 0.44 -12.57 -9.05
C GLY A 21 0.59 -12.71 -10.57
N SER A 22 0.89 -11.62 -11.29
CA SER A 22 1.10 -11.64 -12.74
C SER A 22 2.51 -12.05 -13.17
N GLN A 23 3.44 -12.27 -12.23
CA GLN A 23 4.82 -12.64 -12.52
C GLN A 23 4.99 -14.16 -12.75
N SER A 24 5.81 -14.51 -13.74
CA SER A 24 6.00 -15.90 -14.23
C SER A 24 6.56 -16.89 -13.20
N ASN A 25 7.17 -16.41 -12.11
CA ASN A 25 7.76 -17.21 -11.00
C ASN A 25 7.21 -16.76 -9.63
N CYS A 26 5.93 -16.38 -9.58
CA CYS A 26 5.32 -15.89 -8.35
C CYS A 26 5.19 -16.99 -7.28
N VAL A 27 5.77 -16.74 -6.10
CA VAL A 27 5.41 -17.46 -4.86
C VAL A 27 4.25 -16.74 -4.17
N PRO A 28 3.34 -17.46 -3.49
CA PRO A 28 2.27 -16.84 -2.72
C PRO A 28 2.84 -15.82 -1.73
N VAL A 29 2.25 -14.61 -1.67
CA VAL A 29 2.61 -13.62 -0.66
C VAL A 29 2.38 -14.23 0.71
N LYS A 30 3.39 -14.20 1.57
CA LYS A 30 3.27 -14.76 2.92
C LYS A 30 2.27 -13.93 3.71
N SER A 31 1.27 -14.60 4.28
CA SER A 31 0.25 -13.96 5.11
C SER A 31 0.83 -13.18 6.29
N SER A 32 2.01 -13.57 6.78
CA SER A 32 2.74 -12.86 7.84
C SER A 32 3.34 -11.52 7.40
N GLU A 33 3.60 -11.33 6.11
CA GLU A 33 4.24 -10.11 5.57
C GLU A 33 3.21 -9.04 5.18
N LEU A 34 1.98 -9.47 4.82
CA LEU A 34 0.90 -8.59 4.38
C LEU A 34 0.52 -7.50 5.40
N PRO A 35 0.34 -7.81 6.71
CA PRO A 35 -0.02 -6.78 7.70
C PRO A 35 1.05 -5.71 7.87
N ASN A 36 2.33 -6.09 7.75
CA ASN A 36 3.43 -5.14 7.84
C ASN A 36 3.48 -4.24 6.61
N LEU A 37 3.31 -4.82 5.41
CA LEU A 37 3.25 -4.04 4.17
C LEU A 37 2.11 -3.03 4.18
N ILE A 38 0.91 -3.43 4.60
CA ILE A 38 -0.26 -2.53 4.73
C ILE A 38 0.05 -1.37 5.69
N LYS A 39 0.63 -1.67 6.86
CA LYS A 39 1.01 -0.63 7.84
C LYS A 39 2.04 0.34 7.26
N THR A 40 3.08 -0.16 6.61
CA THR A 40 4.12 0.67 6.01
C THR A 40 3.54 1.60 4.95
N VAL A 41 2.72 1.08 4.02
CA VAL A 41 2.09 1.90 2.97
C VAL A 41 1.19 2.99 3.57
N TYR A 42 0.37 2.64 4.56
CA TYR A 42 -0.48 3.62 5.24
C TYR A 42 0.34 4.72 5.94
N SER A 43 1.37 4.34 6.70
CA SER A 43 2.27 5.31 7.35
C SER A 43 2.92 6.25 6.35
N THR A 44 3.41 5.71 5.23
CA THR A 44 4.03 6.52 4.16
C THR A 44 3.05 7.52 3.56
N ILE A 45 1.79 7.13 3.30
CA ILE A 45 0.77 8.05 2.78
C ILE A 45 0.54 9.21 3.78
N VAL A 46 0.31 8.88 5.04
CA VAL A 46 0.05 9.88 6.10
C VAL A 46 1.25 10.83 6.27
N GLU A 47 2.47 10.30 6.20
CA GLU A 47 3.69 11.11 6.28
C GLU A 47 3.84 12.06 5.07
N LEU A 48 3.52 11.60 3.86
CA LEU A 48 3.59 12.42 2.64
C LEU A 48 2.59 13.59 2.70
N GLU A 49 1.36 13.36 3.14
CA GLU A 49 0.38 14.44 3.33
C GLU A 49 0.82 15.46 4.40
N GLY A 50 1.51 14.99 5.45
CA GLY A 50 2.11 15.83 6.47
C GLY A 50 3.30 16.67 5.98
N VAL A 51 3.96 16.26 4.89
CA VAL A 51 5.06 16.99 4.24
C VAL A 51 4.53 18.09 3.32
N ASP A 52 3.42 17.88 2.62
CA ASP A 52 2.79 18.89 1.76
C ASP A 52 2.11 20.04 2.56
N SER A 53 1.73 19.81 3.81
CA SER A 53 1.07 20.81 4.67
C SER A 53 2.01 21.79 5.39
N LYS A 54 3.33 21.76 5.12
CA LYS A 54 4.35 22.63 5.75
C LYS A 54 4.99 23.65 4.81
N LYS A 55 4.32 24.03 3.71
CA LYS A 55 4.82 25.00 2.75
C LYS A 55 4.17 26.37 2.87
#